data_AF-A0A5E7W382-F1
#
_entry.id   AF-A0A5E7W382-F1
#
_cell.length_a   1.000
_cell.length_b   1.000
_cell.length_c   1.000
_cell.angle_alpha   90.00
_cell.angle_beta   90.00
_cell.angle_gamma   90.00
#
_symmetry.space_group_name_H-M   'P 1'
#
loop_
_entity.id
_entity.type
_entity.pdbx_description
1 polymer ?
#
loop_
_entity_poly.entity_id
_entity_poly.type
_entity_poly.pdbx_seq_one_letter_code
_entity_poly.pdbx_strand_id
1 'polypeptide(L)'
;MAISVFDLFRIEVGPSSSHAVGPMRAGALFVEALREREMLAQVQRIEVRLYGSLSATGIGHSTDKATIMGLMGEWPDKVDPLLIEPRLLDLRETELPYDFSTAAQLLSQCNAHGLRISSTT
;
A
#
# COMPACT_ATOMS: atom_id res chain seq x y z
N MET A 1 21.58 15.34 -19.49
CA MET A 1 21.12 14.30 -18.56
C MET A 1 21.92 13.04 -18.88
N ALA A 2 22.70 12.50 -17.94
CA ALA A 2 23.42 11.25 -18.15
C ALA A 2 22.50 10.09 -17.72
N ILE A 3 22.34 9.09 -18.57
CA ILE A 3 21.62 7.84 -18.25
C ILE A 3 22.69 6.83 -17.84
N SER A 4 22.60 6.31 -16.62
CA SER A 4 23.50 5.29 -16.10
C SER A 4 23.04 3.90 -16.52
N VAL A 5 23.97 2.95 -16.65
CA VAL A 5 23.63 1.52 -16.82
C VAL A 5 22.76 1.00 -15.66
N PHE A 6 22.95 1.56 -14.46
CA PHE A 6 22.15 1.23 -13.28
C PHE A 6 20.71 1.78 -13.34
N ASP A 7 20.44 2.77 -14.19
CA ASP A 7 19.07 3.26 -14.40
C ASP A 7 18.27 2.30 -15.31
N LEU A 8 18.98 1.61 -16.20
CA LEU A 8 18.45 0.65 -17.17
C LEU A 8 18.26 -0.74 -16.56
N PHE A 9 19.19 -1.19 -15.71
CA PHE A 9 19.18 -2.51 -15.10
C PHE A 9 19.05 -2.39 -13.58
N ARG A 10 17.83 -2.60 -13.06
CA ARG A 10 17.53 -2.63 -11.63
C ARG A 10 17.02 -3.99 -11.21
N ILE A 11 17.49 -4.45 -10.06
CA ILE A 11 17.01 -5.67 -9.40
C ILE A 11 15.88 -5.25 -8.48
N GLU A 12 14.66 -5.63 -8.83
CA GLU A 12 13.45 -5.27 -8.11
C GLU A 12 12.43 -6.39 -8.18
N VAL A 13 11.49 -6.41 -7.24
CA VAL A 13 10.41 -7.39 -7.22
C VAL A 13 9.46 -7.21 -8.42
N GLY A 14 9.16 -8.32 -9.11
CA GLY A 14 8.20 -8.39 -10.21
C GLY A 14 6.73 -8.47 -9.73
N PRO A 15 5.74 -8.50 -10.63
CA PRO A 15 5.85 -8.82 -12.06
C PRO A 15 6.03 -7.63 -13.02
N SER A 16 5.87 -6.38 -12.55
CA SER A 16 5.90 -5.19 -13.40
C SER A 16 6.55 -3.99 -12.70
N SER A 17 7.52 -3.35 -13.36
CA SER A 17 8.18 -2.16 -12.83
C SER A 17 7.25 -0.94 -12.72
N SER A 18 6.30 -0.77 -13.65
CA SER A 18 5.39 0.37 -13.65
C SER A 18 4.19 0.19 -12.70
N HIS A 19 3.72 -1.04 -12.53
CA HIS A 19 2.51 -1.34 -11.77
C HIS A 19 2.77 -1.98 -10.41
N ALA A 20 3.98 -2.49 -10.13
CA ALA A 20 4.35 -2.98 -8.80
C ALA A 20 5.45 -2.11 -8.16
N VAL A 21 6.60 -1.96 -8.82
CA VAL A 21 7.74 -1.22 -8.22
C VAL A 21 7.40 0.24 -7.94
N GLY A 22 6.86 0.96 -8.94
CA GLY A 22 6.50 2.37 -8.78
C GLY A 22 5.57 2.62 -7.58
N PRO A 23 4.41 1.95 -7.52
CA PRO A 23 3.48 2.05 -6.39
C PRO A 23 4.08 1.66 -5.03
N MET A 24 4.91 0.60 -4.98
CA MET A 24 5.60 0.20 -3.74
C MET A 24 6.58 1.27 -3.25
N ARG A 25 7.41 1.82 -4.15
CA ARG A 25 8.31 2.94 -3.81
C ARG A 25 7.52 4.16 -3.33
N ALA A 26 6.41 4.49 -4.00
CA ALA A 26 5.57 5.62 -3.61
C ALA A 26 5.01 5.45 -2.19
N GLY A 27 4.53 4.25 -1.83
CA GLY A 27 4.09 3.92 -0.47
C GLY A 27 5.21 4.05 0.55
N ALA A 28 6.39 3.48 0.28
CA ALA A 28 7.54 3.54 1.18
C ALA A 28 8.02 4.97 1.41
N LEU A 29 8.14 5.76 0.34
CA LEU A 29 8.52 7.18 0.41
C LEU A 29 7.51 8.00 1.21
N PHE A 30 6.21 7.72 1.07
CA PHE A 30 5.18 8.41 1.84
C PHE A 30 5.33 8.14 3.33
N VAL A 31 5.57 6.90 3.73
CA VAL A 31 5.75 6.51 5.14
C VAL A 31 7.06 7.06 5.71
N GLU A 32 8.15 7.02 4.96
CA GLU A 32 9.41 7.65 5.36
C GLU A 32 9.24 9.16 5.57
N ALA A 33 8.56 9.85 4.65
CA ALA A 33 8.28 11.28 4.82
C ALA A 33 7.42 11.58 6.06
N LEU A 34 6.51 10.69 6.45
CA LEU A 34 5.75 10.80 7.70
C LEU A 34 6.61 10.56 8.94
N ARG A 35 7.57 9.62 8.87
CA ARG A 35 8.52 9.34 9.96
C ARG A 35 9.47 10.51 10.18
N GLU A 36 10.05 11.04 9.10
CA GLU A 36 10.96 12.20 9.13
C GLU A 36 10.30 13.45 9.72
N ARG A 37 8.98 13.59 9.56
CA ARG A 37 8.19 14.70 10.10
C ARG A 37 7.61 14.42 11.48
N GLU A 38 7.90 13.26 12.07
CA GLU A 38 7.33 12.80 13.35
C GLU A 38 5.78 12.78 13.37
N MET A 39 5.17 12.64 12.18
CA MET A 39 3.72 12.66 12.00
C MET A 39 3.10 11.26 12.00
N LEU A 40 3.91 10.22 11.79
CA LEU A 40 3.41 8.85 11.61
C LEU A 40 2.50 8.39 12.77
N ALA A 41 2.87 8.72 14.02
CA ALA A 41 2.09 8.36 15.20
C ALA A 41 0.70 9.03 15.27
N GLN A 42 0.49 10.13 14.52
CA GLN A 42 -0.77 10.86 14.47
C GLN A 42 -1.67 10.40 13.31
N VAL A 43 -1.14 9.57 12.39
CA VAL A 43 -1.89 9.08 11.23
C VAL A 43 -2.86 7.99 11.66
N GLN A 44 -4.15 8.30 11.60
CA GLN A 44 -5.22 7.33 11.89
C GLN A 44 -5.72 6.60 10.65
N ARG A 45 -5.52 7.18 9.46
CA ARG A 45 -6.02 6.62 8.20
C ARG A 45 -5.13 7.03 7.03
N ILE A 46 -4.85 6.07 6.16
CA ILE A 46 -4.23 6.30 4.85
C ILE A 46 -5.26 5.95 3.78
N GLU A 47 -5.45 6.85 2.80
CA GLU A 47 -6.28 6.59 1.63
C GLU A 47 -5.41 6.64 0.38
N VAL A 48 -5.41 5.54 -0.37
CA VAL A 48 -4.72 5.45 -1.65
C VAL A 48 -5.76 5.51 -2.77
N ARG A 49 -5.57 6.44 -3.70
CA ARG A 49 -6.37 6.53 -4.92
C ARG A 49 -5.47 6.30 -6.13
N LEU A 50 -5.76 5.25 -6.88
CA LEU A 50 -5.09 4.94 -8.14
C LEU A 50 -5.81 5.66 -9.28
N TYR A 51 -5.06 6.15 -10.26
CA TYR A 51 -5.60 6.89 -11.40
C TYR A 51 -5.06 6.35 -12.73
N GLY A 52 -5.82 6.55 -13.82
CA GLY A 52 -5.39 6.21 -15.18
C GLY A 52 -5.11 4.72 -15.39
N SER A 53 -3.95 4.40 -15.98
CA SER A 53 -3.56 3.02 -16.25
C SER A 53 -3.34 2.18 -14.98
N LEU A 54 -2.94 2.82 -13.87
CA LEU A 54 -2.75 2.16 -12.58
C LEU A 54 -4.07 1.66 -11.99
N SER A 55 -5.14 2.46 -12.12
CA SER A 55 -6.48 2.03 -11.69
C SER A 55 -7.08 1.00 -12.65
N ALA A 56 -6.88 1.17 -13.95
CA ALA A 56 -7.48 0.31 -14.97
C ALA A 56 -6.98 -1.15 -14.91
N THR A 57 -5.79 -1.38 -14.35
CA THR A 57 -5.11 -2.69 -14.36
C THR A 57 -4.70 -3.18 -12.97
N GLY A 58 -5.12 -2.47 -11.92
CA GLY A 58 -4.57 -2.55 -10.56
C GLY A 58 -4.66 -3.92 -9.91
N ILE A 59 -5.81 -4.60 -10.02
CA ILE A 59 -6.04 -5.94 -9.43
C ILE A 59 -5.24 -7.01 -10.20
N GLY A 60 -5.08 -6.87 -11.52
CA GLY A 60 -4.39 -7.85 -12.37
C GLY A 60 -2.85 -7.77 -12.31
N HIS A 61 -2.28 -6.64 -11.89
CA HIS A 61 -0.83 -6.41 -11.85
C HIS A 61 -0.26 -6.29 -10.44
N SER A 62 -1.03 -6.67 -9.41
CA SER A 62 -0.63 -6.60 -8.00
C SER A 62 -0.28 -5.17 -7.52
N THR A 63 -0.86 -4.15 -8.15
CA THR A 63 -0.65 -2.73 -7.80
C THR A 63 -1.11 -2.45 -6.37
N ASP A 64 -2.22 -3.07 -5.97
CA ASP A 64 -2.77 -3.02 -4.62
C ASP A 64 -1.78 -3.60 -3.60
N LYS A 65 -1.32 -4.84 -3.81
CA LYS A 65 -0.36 -5.55 -2.96
C LYS A 65 0.94 -4.77 -2.84
N ALA A 66 1.47 -4.30 -3.97
CA ALA A 66 2.71 -3.54 -4.00
C ALA A 66 2.58 -2.21 -3.24
N THR A 67 1.44 -1.52 -3.39
CA THR A 67 1.18 -0.28 -2.64
C THR A 67 1.10 -0.55 -1.13
N ILE A 68 0.40 -1.61 -0.72
CA ILE A 68 0.29 -2.01 0.69
C ILE A 68 1.67 -2.34 1.26
N MET A 69 2.47 -3.16 0.59
CA MET A 69 3.82 -3.49 1.02
C MET A 69 4.69 -2.23 1.19
N GLY A 70 4.59 -1.28 0.25
CA GLY A 70 5.24 0.02 0.38
C GLY A 70 4.80 0.78 1.63
N LEU A 71 3.51 0.84 1.91
CA LEU A 71 2.96 1.47 3.12
C LEU A 71 3.33 0.71 4.42
N MET A 72 3.70 -0.56 4.34
CA MET A 72 4.29 -1.31 5.46
C MET A 72 5.78 -0.99 5.67
N GLY A 73 6.38 -0.15 4.81
CA GLY A 73 7.77 0.25 4.86
C GLY A 73 8.72 -0.66 4.07
N GLU A 74 8.19 -1.58 3.27
CA GLU A 74 9.00 -2.46 2.43
C GLU A 74 9.43 -1.78 1.14
N TRP A 75 10.64 -2.09 0.68
CA TRP A 75 11.23 -1.53 -0.54
C TRP A 75 11.36 -2.61 -1.61
N PRO A 76 11.04 -2.32 -2.89
CA PRO A 76 10.99 -3.35 -3.94
C PRO A 76 12.35 -4.00 -4.25
N ASP A 77 13.46 -3.32 -3.94
CA ASP A 77 14.83 -3.80 -4.08
C ASP A 77 15.36 -4.51 -2.81
N LYS A 78 14.57 -4.54 -1.73
CA LYS A 78 14.98 -5.11 -0.42
C LYS A 78 14.02 -6.15 0.14
N VAL A 79 12.78 -6.17 -0.33
CA VAL A 79 11.74 -7.10 0.14
C VAL A 79 12.09 -8.53 -0.28
N ASP A 80 11.91 -9.49 0.63
CA ASP A 80 11.90 -10.90 0.27
C ASP A 80 10.58 -11.22 -0.43
N PRO A 81 10.57 -11.60 -1.72
CA PRO A 81 9.34 -11.92 -2.44
C PRO A 81 8.51 -13.03 -1.79
N LEU A 82 9.15 -13.96 -1.07
CA LEU A 82 8.47 -15.06 -0.38
C LEU A 82 7.67 -14.60 0.83
N LEU A 83 7.95 -13.41 1.37
CA LEU A 83 7.27 -12.84 2.53
C LEU A 83 6.10 -11.93 2.15
N ILE A 84 5.93 -11.59 0.87
CA ILE A 84 4.86 -10.67 0.43
C ILE A 84 3.47 -11.26 0.72
N GLU A 85 3.16 -12.45 0.22
CA GLU A 85 1.85 -13.06 0.44
C GLU A 85 1.56 -13.36 1.93
N PRO A 86 2.50 -13.96 2.71
CA PRO A 86 2.29 -14.16 4.14
C PRO A 86 1.96 -12.86 4.89
N ARG A 87 2.72 -11.78 4.65
CA ARG A 87 2.48 -10.50 5.32
C ARG A 87 1.14 -9.86 4.96
N LEU A 88 0.68 -10.04 3.73
CA LEU A 88 -0.63 -9.56 3.30
C LEU A 88 -1.78 -10.38 3.91
N LEU A 89 -1.55 -11.68 4.16
CA LEU A 89 -2.50 -12.51 4.89
C LEU A 89 -2.56 -12.10 6.37
N ASP A 90 -1.42 -11.91 7.02
CA ASP A 90 -1.35 -11.44 8.41
C ASP A 90 -2.08 -10.10 8.59
N LEU A 91 -1.96 -9.18 7.61
CA LEU A 91 -2.67 -7.91 7.63
C LEU A 91 -4.20 -8.08 7.58
N ARG A 92 -4.70 -9.10 6.89
CA ARG A 92 -6.14 -9.39 6.81
C ARG A 92 -6.70 -10.00 8.09
N GLU A 93 -5.86 -10.72 8.83
CA GLU A 93 -6.22 -11.32 10.12
C GLU A 93 -5.98 -10.36 11.29
N THR A 94 -5.40 -9.19 11.04
CA THR A 94 -5.20 -8.17 12.07
C THR A 94 -6.56 -7.72 12.62
N GLU A 95 -6.73 -7.85 13.94
CA GLU A 95 -7.90 -7.34 14.65
C GLU A 95 -8.05 -5.85 14.34
N LEU A 96 -9.23 -5.50 13.81
CA LEU A 96 -9.55 -4.10 13.57
C LEU A 96 -9.64 -3.40 14.93
N PRO A 97 -9.14 -2.17 15.06
CA PRO A 97 -9.18 -1.41 16.31
C PRO A 97 -10.61 -1.04 16.75
N TYR A 98 -11.62 -1.48 15.99
CA TYR A 98 -13.02 -1.20 16.19
C TYR A 98 -13.83 -2.50 16.05
N ASP A 99 -14.45 -2.93 17.15
CA ASP A 99 -15.36 -4.06 17.14
C ASP A 99 -16.68 -3.69 16.47
N PHE A 100 -17.11 -4.47 15.48
CA PHE A 100 -18.45 -4.40 14.92
C PHE A 100 -18.96 -5.82 14.60
N SER A 101 -20.23 -6.08 14.87
CA SER A 101 -20.90 -7.34 14.53
C SER A 101 -22.04 -7.16 13.53
N THR A 102 -22.33 -5.92 13.15
CA THR A 102 -23.37 -5.57 12.16
C THR A 102 -22.88 -4.49 11.20
N ALA A 103 -23.45 -4.45 9.99
CA ALA A 103 -23.15 -3.40 9.02
C ALA A 103 -23.50 -1.98 9.54
N ALA A 104 -24.54 -1.85 10.37
CA ALA A 104 -24.93 -0.59 10.98
C ALA A 104 -23.88 -0.08 12.00
N GLN A 105 -23.31 -0.97 12.82
CA GLN A 105 -22.22 -0.62 13.74
C GLN A 105 -20.96 -0.22 12.98
N LEU A 106 -20.61 -0.96 11.93
CA LEU A 106 -19.49 -0.61 11.06
C LEU A 106 -19.67 0.79 10.44
N LEU A 107 -20.85 1.07 9.88
CA LEU A 107 -21.16 2.38 9.30
C LEU A 107 -21.14 3.51 10.33
N SER A 108 -21.63 3.25 11.55
CA SER A 108 -21.57 4.20 12.66
C SER A 108 -20.13 4.53 13.05
N GLN A 109 -19.28 3.51 13.20
CA GLN A 109 -17.85 3.69 13.46
C GLN A 109 -17.15 4.40 12.30
N CYS A 110 -17.52 4.08 11.05
CA CYS A 110 -17.00 4.78 9.89
C CYS A 110 -17.30 6.27 9.94
N ASN A 111 -18.55 6.64 10.22
CA ASN A 111 -18.96 8.05 10.34
C ASN A 111 -18.25 8.75 11.51
N ALA A 112 -18.13 8.08 12.66
CA ALA A 112 -17.51 8.65 13.86
C ALA A 112 -15.99 8.88 13.71
N HIS A 113 -15.30 8.00 12.98
CA HIS A 113 -13.85 8.04 12.82
C HIS A 113 -13.39 8.53 11.44
N GLY A 114 -14.32 9.03 10.61
CA GLY A 114 -14.02 9.45 9.24
C GLY A 114 -13.51 8.32 8.34
N LEU A 115 -13.81 7.07 8.67
CA LEU A 115 -13.55 5.91 7.80
C LEU A 115 -14.63 5.85 6.72
N ARG A 116 -14.31 5.22 5.59
CA ARG A 116 -15.27 4.95 4.52
C ARG A 116 -15.09 3.51 4.07
N ILE A 117 -16.21 2.81 3.87
CA ILE A 117 -16.22 1.51 3.22
C ILE A 117 -16.14 1.77 1.72
N SER A 118 -15.03 1.44 1.08
CA SER A 118 -14.88 1.48 -0.37
C SER A 118 -14.97 0.07 -0.92
N SER A 119 -15.96 -0.19 -1.79
CA SER A 119 -15.92 -1.39 -2.63
C SER A 119 -14.99 -1.13 -3.81
N THR A 120 -14.11 -2.08 -4.09
CA THR A 120 -13.43 -2.15 -5.38
C THR A 120 -14.51 -2.47 -6.42
N THR A 121 -14.82 -1.51 -7.28
CA THR A 121 -15.71 -1.71 -8.44
C THR A 121 -14.85 -1.67 -9.69
#